data_AF-A0A929XBD8-F1
#
_entry.id   AF-A0A929XBD8-F1
#
_cell.length_a   1.000
_cell.length_b   1.000
_cell.length_c   1.000
_cell.angle_alpha   90.00
_cell.angle_beta   90.00
_cell.angle_gamma   90.00
#
_symmetry.space_group_name_H-M   'P 1'
#
loop_
_entity.id
_entity.type
_entity.pdbx_description
1 polymer ?
#
loop_
_entity_poly.entity_id
_entity_poly.type
_entity_poly.pdbx_seq_one_letter_code
_entity_poly.pdbx_strand_id
1 'polypeptide(L)'
;MLKSELKERSHRFKTALEVSSILFFSIIILVYIFIKKEEVKFDADDIILITILVLCQVYFTVYKIYQSFQTSTLDQITKAFSRDEILRLLSKQASKFKGKSGGNAVMLKVENLNDLNERYSFVSTDILLKRLVERLEKFLNEKVSKNTLIG
;
A
#
# COMPACT_ATOMS: atom_id res chain seq x y z
N MET A 1 7.28 -2.37 14.21
CA MET A 1 6.52 -2.11 12.97
C MET A 1 7.16 -2.95 11.90
N LEU A 2 6.40 -3.85 11.29
CA LEU A 2 6.98 -4.81 10.37
C LEU A 2 7.55 -4.08 9.14
N LYS A 3 8.57 -4.66 8.50
CA LYS A 3 9.09 -4.16 7.21
C LYS A 3 8.01 -4.05 6.15
N SER A 4 7.10 -5.01 6.15
CA SER A 4 5.93 -5.07 5.28
C SER A 4 5.01 -3.86 5.53
N GLU A 5 4.72 -3.53 6.79
CA GLU A 5 3.95 -2.33 7.17
C GLU A 5 4.63 -1.02 6.74
N LEU A 6 5.95 -0.91 6.91
CA LEU A 6 6.71 0.26 6.44
C LEU A 6 6.63 0.42 4.92
N LYS A 7 6.69 -0.70 4.19
CA LYS A 7 6.62 -0.70 2.73
C LYS A 7 5.24 -0.25 2.25
N GLU A 8 4.17 -0.78 2.85
CA GLU A 8 2.80 -0.37 2.55
C GLU A 8 2.56 1.11 2.89
N ARG A 9 3.04 1.57 4.06
CA ARG A 9 2.91 2.97 4.46
C ARG A 9 3.60 3.91 3.48
N SER A 10 4.79 3.54 2.98
CA SER A 10 5.50 4.31 1.94
C SER A 10 4.73 4.34 0.63
N HIS A 11 4.13 3.22 0.22
CA HIS A 11 3.31 3.15 -0.98
C HIS A 11 2.06 4.03 -0.85
N ARG A 12 1.30 3.88 0.23
CA ARG A 12 0.12 4.71 0.53
C ARG A 12 0.47 6.19 0.66
N PHE A 13 1.63 6.53 1.25
CA PHE A 13 2.10 7.91 1.33
C PHE A 13 2.40 8.49 -0.06
N LYS A 14 3.05 7.72 -0.95
CA LYS A 14 3.30 8.15 -2.32
C LYS A 14 2.00 8.37 -3.08
N THR A 15 1.04 7.46 -2.95
CA THR A 15 -0.28 7.60 -3.58
C THR A 15 -1.03 8.80 -3.02
N ALA A 16 -1.01 9.01 -1.72
CA ALA A 16 -1.61 10.18 -1.09
C ALA A 16 -0.97 11.48 -1.58
N LEU A 17 0.37 11.54 -1.67
CA LEU A 17 1.08 12.71 -2.19
C LEU A 17 0.72 13.00 -3.65
N GLU A 18 0.61 11.96 -4.49
CA GLU A 18 0.19 12.08 -5.89
C GLU A 18 -1.22 12.68 -5.98
N VAL A 19 -2.18 12.12 -5.25
CA VAL A 19 -3.57 12.62 -5.22
C VAL A 19 -3.64 14.06 -4.66
N SER A 20 -2.96 14.34 -3.55
CA SER A 20 -2.96 15.65 -2.92
C SER A 20 -2.32 16.72 -3.80
N SER A 21 -1.23 16.41 -4.50
CA SER A 21 -0.59 17.36 -5.41
C SER A 21 -1.52 17.78 -6.54
N ILE A 22 -2.24 16.82 -7.14
CA ILE A 22 -3.20 17.07 -8.21
C ILE A 22 -4.35 17.97 -7.74
N LEU A 23 -4.89 17.71 -6.55
CA LEU A 23 -5.94 18.55 -5.96
C LEU A 23 -5.41 19.96 -5.66
N PHE A 24 -4.21 20.07 -5.12
CA PHE A 24 -3.60 21.36 -4.77
C PHE A 24 -3.39 22.24 -6.00
N PHE A 25 -2.86 21.69 -7.10
CA PHE A 25 -2.74 22.42 -8.37
C PHE A 25 -4.10 22.83 -8.93
N SER A 26 -5.11 21.96 -8.83
CA SER A 26 -6.47 22.27 -9.30
C SER A 26 -7.09 23.43 -8.52
N ILE A 27 -6.90 23.47 -7.20
CA ILE A 27 -7.36 24.60 -6.36
C ILE A 27 -6.64 25.89 -6.74
N ILE A 28 -5.32 25.85 -6.95
CA ILE A 28 -4.56 27.04 -7.37
C ILE A 28 -5.10 27.60 -8.69
N ILE A 29 -5.37 26.74 -9.67
CA ILE A 29 -5.91 27.14 -10.98
C ILE A 29 -7.29 27.79 -10.81
N LEU A 30 -8.17 27.19 -10.00
CA LEU A 30 -9.50 27.74 -9.73
C LEU A 30 -9.44 29.10 -9.02
N VAL A 31 -8.57 29.24 -8.02
CA VAL A 31 -8.35 30.51 -7.32
C VAL A 31 -7.81 31.58 -8.27
N TYR A 32 -6.86 31.21 -9.14
CA TYR A 32 -6.32 32.12 -10.15
C TYR A 32 -7.40 32.62 -11.13
N ILE A 33 -8.23 31.71 -11.64
CA ILE A 33 -9.37 32.04 -12.52
C ILE A 33 -10.34 32.99 -11.80
N PHE A 34 -10.63 32.72 -10.52
CA PHE A 34 -11.55 33.54 -9.74
C PHE A 34 -11.02 34.96 -9.51
N ILE A 35 -9.73 35.11 -9.23
CA ILE A 35 -9.08 36.43 -9.07
C ILE A 35 -9.07 37.20 -10.39
N LYS A 36 -8.86 36.52 -11.54
CA LYS A 36 -8.79 37.16 -12.86
C LYS A 36 -10.16 37.39 -13.53
N LYS A 37 -11.26 37.06 -12.86
CA LYS A 37 -12.63 37.19 -13.38
C LYS A 37 -13.00 38.62 -13.81
N GLU A 38 -12.45 39.65 -13.17
CA GLU A 38 -12.77 41.04 -13.50
C GLU A 38 -11.96 41.59 -14.68
N GLU A 39 -10.79 41.01 -14.98
CA GLU A 39 -9.91 41.44 -16.08
C GLU A 39 -10.12 40.63 -17.37
N VAL A 40 -10.61 39.39 -17.24
CA VAL A 40 -10.77 38.44 -18.36
C VAL A 40 -12.25 38.18 -18.59
N LYS A 41 -12.75 38.47 -19.80
CA LYS A 41 -14.09 38.06 -20.21
C LYS A 41 -14.09 36.56 -20.52
N PHE A 42 -14.76 35.79 -19.67
CA PHE A 42 -15.01 34.37 -19.92
C PHE A 42 -16.22 34.24 -20.85
N ASP A 43 -16.07 33.49 -21.93
CA ASP A 43 -17.17 33.14 -22.82
C ASP A 43 -17.91 31.90 -22.28
N ALA A 44 -19.10 31.60 -22.83
CA ALA A 44 -19.88 30.43 -22.47
C ALA A 44 -19.10 29.12 -22.69
N ASP A 45 -18.30 29.06 -23.76
CA ASP A 45 -17.45 27.91 -24.08
C ASP A 45 -16.37 27.67 -23.01
N ASP A 46 -15.78 28.73 -22.45
CA ASP A 46 -14.78 28.62 -21.38
C ASP A 46 -15.40 28.03 -20.10
N ILE A 47 -16.62 28.45 -19.77
CA ILE A 47 -17.35 27.95 -18.60
C ILE A 47 -17.66 26.46 -18.74
N ILE A 48 -18.07 26.02 -19.94
CA ILE A 48 -18.29 24.62 -20.25
C ILE A 48 -16.99 23.83 -20.11
N LEU A 49 -15.88 24.34 -20.65
CA LEU A 49 -14.57 23.70 -20.60
C LEU A 49 -14.07 23.53 -19.16
N ILE A 50 -14.19 24.58 -18.33
CA ILE A 50 -13.84 24.55 -16.90
C ILE A 50 -14.69 23.53 -16.16
N THR A 51 -15.99 23.46 -16.46
CA THR A 51 -16.92 22.51 -15.82
C THR A 51 -16.53 21.06 -16.14
N ILE A 52 -16.22 20.75 -17.41
CA ILE A 52 -15.75 19.43 -17.83
C ILE A 52 -14.41 19.09 -17.15
N LEU A 53 -13.49 20.05 -17.09
CA LEU A 53 -12.19 19.88 -16.44
C LEU A 53 -12.35 19.50 -14.96
N VAL A 54 -13.23 20.18 -14.23
CA VAL A 54 -13.53 19.89 -12.82
C VAL A 54 -14.14 18.51 -12.66
N LEU A 55 -15.10 18.12 -13.51
CA LEU A 55 -15.72 16.78 -13.46
C LEU A 55 -14.69 15.66 -13.71
N CYS A 56 -13.83 15.82 -14.72
CA CYS A 56 -12.74 14.89 -15.01
C CYS A 56 -11.78 14.78 -13.83
N GLN A 57 -11.46 15.90 -13.18
CA GLN A 57 -10.59 15.93 -11.99
C GLN A 57 -11.18 15.17 -10.81
N VAL A 58 -12.46 15.39 -10.50
CA VAL A 58 -13.16 14.68 -9.43
C VAL A 58 -13.17 13.18 -9.71
N TYR A 59 -13.51 12.78 -10.93
CA TYR A 59 -13.49 11.38 -11.34
C TYR A 59 -12.11 10.75 -11.19
N PHE A 60 -11.06 11.43 -11.69
CA PHE A 60 -9.69 10.93 -11.61
C PHE A 60 -9.21 10.77 -10.17
N THR A 61 -9.55 11.73 -9.30
CA THR A 61 -9.25 11.69 -7.87
C THR A 61 -9.90 10.48 -7.21
N VAL A 62 -11.22 10.28 -7.42
CA VAL A 62 -11.96 9.14 -6.87
C VAL A 62 -11.40 7.82 -7.39
N TYR A 63 -11.08 7.73 -8.69
CA TYR A 63 -10.47 6.56 -9.29
C TYR A 63 -9.12 6.20 -8.64
N LYS A 64 -8.24 7.18 -8.43
CA LYS A 64 -6.95 6.98 -7.78
C LYS A 64 -7.08 6.54 -6.32
N ILE A 65 -8.04 7.13 -5.59
CA ILE A 65 -8.36 6.71 -4.22
C ILE A 65 -8.82 5.24 -4.21
N TYR A 66 -9.74 4.89 -5.10
CA TYR A 66 -10.26 3.52 -5.20
C TYR A 66 -9.18 2.50 -5.56
N GLN A 67 -8.30 2.84 -6.52
CA GLN A 67 -7.15 2.03 -6.88
C GLN A 67 -6.20 1.82 -5.68
N SER A 68 -6.00 2.84 -4.85
CA SER A 68 -5.16 2.74 -3.66
C SER A 68 -5.68 1.75 -2.61
N PHE A 69 -6.99 1.47 -2.60
CA PHE A 69 -7.59 0.51 -1.67
C PHE A 69 -7.47 -0.93 -2.14
N GLN A 70 -7.46 -1.19 -3.45
CA GLN A 70 -7.41 -2.55 -3.99
C GLN A 70 -6.01 -3.20 -3.91
N THR A 71 -4.94 -2.40 -3.88
CA THR A 71 -3.57 -2.91 -3.97
C THR A 71 -2.94 -3.17 -2.59
N SER A 72 -3.63 -3.84 -1.68
CA SER A 72 -3.05 -4.20 -0.38
C SER A 72 -1.91 -5.20 -0.58
N THR A 73 -0.70 -4.81 -0.19
CA THR A 73 0.50 -5.66 -0.24
C THR A 73 0.63 -6.57 0.98
N LEU A 74 -0.26 -6.38 1.97
CA LEU A 74 -0.22 -7.05 3.26
C LEU A 74 -1.36 -8.03 3.44
N ASP A 75 -1.04 -9.09 4.17
CA ASP A 75 -2.02 -9.96 4.80
C ASP A 75 -2.80 -9.21 5.88
N GLN A 76 -4.13 -9.36 5.90
CA GLN A 76 -5.01 -8.56 6.77
C GLN A 76 -4.85 -8.90 8.27
N ILE A 77 -4.45 -10.12 8.59
CA ILE A 77 -4.38 -10.63 9.96
C ILE A 77 -2.97 -10.40 10.54
N THR A 78 -1.96 -10.94 9.87
CA THR A 78 -0.57 -10.94 10.33
C THR A 78 0.17 -9.66 9.98
N LYS A 79 -0.33 -8.90 9.00
CA LYS A 79 0.35 -7.74 8.40
C LYS A 79 1.73 -8.05 7.83
N ALA A 80 2.05 -9.32 7.60
CA ALA A 80 3.19 -9.74 6.79
C ALA A 80 2.92 -9.46 5.30
N PHE A 81 3.90 -9.69 4.43
CA PHE A 81 3.65 -9.62 2.99
C PHE A 81 2.55 -10.63 2.61
N SER A 82 1.65 -10.26 1.71
CA SER A 82 0.70 -11.23 1.16
C SER A 82 1.44 -12.29 0.33
N ARG A 83 0.81 -13.45 0.13
CA ARG A 83 1.39 -14.55 -0.68
C ARG A 83 1.83 -14.08 -2.07
N ASP A 84 1.04 -13.23 -2.72
CA ASP A 84 1.35 -12.77 -4.06
C ASP A 84 2.55 -11.80 -4.04
N GLU A 85 2.64 -10.93 -3.02
CA GLU A 85 3.74 -9.99 -2.88
C GLU A 85 5.05 -10.67 -2.44
N ILE A 86 5.01 -11.67 -1.54
CA ILE A 86 6.21 -12.43 -1.15
C ILE A 86 6.75 -13.20 -2.35
N LEU A 87 5.90 -13.83 -3.18
CA LEU A 87 6.32 -14.52 -4.41
C LEU A 87 6.91 -13.54 -5.44
N ARG A 88 6.34 -12.35 -5.56
CA ARG A 88 6.88 -11.28 -6.42
C ARG A 88 8.24 -10.78 -5.93
N LEU A 89 8.42 -10.63 -4.62
CA LEU A 89 9.69 -10.23 -4.03
C LEU A 89 10.75 -11.32 -4.17
N LEU A 90 10.37 -12.58 -3.96
CA LEU A 90 11.23 -13.75 -4.13
C LEU A 90 11.67 -13.90 -5.59
N SER A 91 10.77 -13.78 -6.56
CA SER A 91 11.13 -13.83 -7.99
C SER A 91 12.05 -12.67 -8.41
N LYS A 92 11.82 -11.47 -7.87
CA LYS A 92 12.71 -10.31 -8.05
C LYS A 92 14.08 -10.50 -7.40
N GLN A 93 14.16 -11.21 -6.28
CA GLN A 93 15.44 -11.57 -5.67
C GLN A 93 16.13 -12.68 -6.45
N ALA A 94 15.43 -13.75 -6.81
CA ALA A 94 15.96 -14.89 -7.57
C ALA A 94 16.58 -14.44 -8.91
N SER A 95 15.95 -13.50 -9.61
CA SER A 95 16.52 -12.92 -10.83
C SER A 95 17.85 -12.17 -10.62
N LYS A 96 18.07 -11.58 -9.44
CA LYS A 96 19.35 -10.96 -9.06
C LYS A 96 20.42 -11.97 -8.63
N PHE A 97 20.02 -13.18 -8.25
CA PHE A 97 20.91 -14.24 -7.78
C PHE A 97 21.40 -15.20 -8.88
N LYS A 98 21.10 -14.93 -10.16
CA LYS A 98 21.71 -15.67 -11.30
C LYS A 98 23.24 -15.57 -11.24
N GLY A 99 23.89 -16.52 -10.56
CA GLY A 99 25.35 -16.67 -10.48
C GLY A 99 26.03 -16.41 -9.13
N LYS A 100 25.31 -16.16 -8.02
CA LYS A 100 25.92 -16.06 -6.66
C LYS A 100 25.18 -16.95 -5.65
N SER A 101 25.93 -17.46 -4.66
CA SER A 101 25.44 -18.34 -3.58
C SER A 101 24.14 -17.81 -2.99
N GLY A 102 23.11 -18.67 -3.02
CA GLY A 102 21.70 -18.33 -2.95
C GLY A 102 21.20 -17.88 -1.58
N GLY A 103 20.01 -17.27 -1.59
CA GLY A 103 19.25 -17.00 -0.37
C GLY A 103 18.61 -18.27 0.20
N ASN A 104 18.50 -18.34 1.52
CA ASN A 104 17.76 -19.40 2.20
C ASN A 104 16.29 -19.01 2.34
N ALA A 105 15.39 -19.92 1.99
CA ALA A 105 13.95 -19.78 2.24
C ALA A 105 13.54 -20.82 3.28
N VAL A 106 12.70 -20.41 4.24
CA VAL A 106 12.17 -21.28 5.28
C VAL A 106 10.65 -21.16 5.25
N MET A 107 9.96 -22.29 5.15
CA MET A 107 8.51 -22.38 5.23
C MET A 107 8.12 -22.92 6.61
N LEU A 108 7.28 -22.18 7.32
CA LEU A 108 6.76 -22.57 8.63
C LEU A 108 5.27 -22.87 8.49
N LYS A 109 4.82 -24.00 9.04
CA LYS A 109 3.41 -24.40 9.08
C LYS A 109 2.97 -24.58 10.51
N VAL A 110 1.84 -23.97 10.87
CA VAL A 110 1.16 -24.22 12.15
C VAL A 110 0.12 -25.32 11.92
N GLU A 111 0.33 -26.50 12.47
CA GLU A 111 -0.52 -27.67 12.19
C GLU A 111 -1.90 -27.58 12.86
N ASN A 112 -1.96 -27.06 14.09
CA ASN A 112 -3.17 -27.12 14.92
C ASN A 112 -4.00 -25.83 14.87
N LEU A 113 -4.02 -25.13 13.75
CA LEU A 113 -4.72 -23.84 13.64
C LEU A 113 -6.25 -24.00 13.79
N ASN A 114 -6.81 -25.08 13.23
CA ASN A 114 -8.24 -25.36 13.30
C ASN A 114 -8.69 -25.61 14.75
N ASP A 115 -7.95 -26.44 15.48
CA ASP A 115 -8.20 -26.72 16.90
C ASP A 115 -8.15 -25.44 17.75
N LEU A 116 -7.22 -24.53 17.44
CA LEU A 116 -7.12 -23.24 18.12
C LEU A 116 -8.33 -22.35 17.85
N ASN A 117 -8.81 -22.30 16.60
CA ASN A 117 -10.00 -21.55 16.23
C ASN A 117 -11.26 -22.09 16.92
N GLU A 118 -11.41 -23.41 16.99
CA GLU A 118 -12.55 -24.04 17.66
C GLU A 118 -12.55 -23.78 19.18
N ARG A 119 -11.38 -23.77 19.81
CA ARG A 119 -11.25 -23.62 21.28
C ARG A 119 -11.25 -22.19 21.76
N TYR A 120 -10.68 -21.26 21.01
CA TYR A 120 -10.36 -19.90 21.49
C TYR A 120 -10.97 -18.77 20.65
N SER A 121 -11.80 -19.10 19.64
CA SER A 121 -12.34 -18.17 18.65
C SER A 121 -11.29 -17.61 17.67
N PHE A 122 -11.75 -17.31 16.46
CA PHE A 122 -10.95 -16.73 15.38
C PHE A 122 -10.19 -15.47 15.81
N VAL A 123 -10.81 -14.59 16.60
CA VAL A 123 -10.19 -13.31 17.01
C VAL A 123 -8.94 -13.55 17.87
N SER A 124 -8.99 -14.54 18.78
CA SER A 124 -7.85 -14.86 19.64
C SER A 124 -6.72 -15.50 18.86
N THR A 125 -7.04 -16.38 17.91
CA THR A 125 -6.06 -17.00 17.02
C THR A 125 -5.39 -15.96 16.12
N ASP A 126 -6.15 -14.99 15.60
CA ASP A 126 -5.62 -13.89 14.79
C ASP A 126 -4.61 -13.05 15.58
N ILE A 127 -4.92 -12.71 16.84
CA ILE A 127 -4.00 -12.01 17.75
C ILE A 127 -2.73 -12.85 18.00
N LEU A 128 -2.88 -14.16 18.18
CA LEU A 128 -1.77 -15.09 18.40
C LEU A 128 -0.86 -15.17 17.16
N LEU A 129 -1.43 -15.32 15.97
CA LEU A 129 -0.70 -15.35 14.71
C LEU A 129 0.08 -14.06 14.47
N LYS A 130 -0.58 -12.92 14.67
CA LYS A 130 0.08 -11.61 14.56
C LYS A 130 1.27 -11.50 15.52
N ARG A 131 1.09 -11.88 16.78
CA ARG A 131 2.15 -11.84 17.80
C ARG A 131 3.29 -12.82 17.48
N LEU A 132 2.98 -13.97 16.90
CA LEU A 132 3.99 -14.94 16.45
C LEU A 132 4.85 -14.33 15.36
N VAL A 133 4.25 -13.69 14.35
CA VAL A 133 4.98 -13.03 13.26
C VAL A 133 5.83 -11.87 13.79
N GLU A 134 5.31 -11.04 14.70
CA GLU A 134 6.09 -9.97 15.35
C GLU A 134 7.31 -10.51 16.11
N ARG A 135 7.14 -11.62 16.84
CA ARG A 135 8.25 -12.27 17.55
C ARG A 135 9.25 -12.90 16.59
N LEU A 136 8.77 -13.53 15.53
CA LEU A 136 9.61 -14.13 14.49
C LEU A 136 10.44 -13.05 13.79
N GLU A 137 9.84 -11.92 13.44
CA GLU A 137 10.56 -10.79 12.84
C GLU A 137 11.65 -10.27 13.78
N LYS A 138 11.33 -10.09 15.07
CA LYS A 138 12.31 -9.67 16.07
C LYS A 138 13.47 -10.66 16.17
N PHE A 139 13.18 -11.95 16.26
CA PHE A 139 14.18 -13.01 16.32
C PHE A 139 15.09 -13.02 15.08
N LEU A 140 14.51 -12.94 13.88
CA LEU A 140 15.25 -12.95 12.62
C LEU A 140 16.11 -11.69 12.45
N ASN A 141 15.61 -10.53 12.86
CA ASN A 141 16.37 -9.28 12.84
C ASN A 141 17.55 -9.28 13.83
N GLU A 142 17.40 -9.93 14.98
CA GLU A 142 18.45 -10.04 16.01
C GLU A 142 19.51 -11.10 15.67
N LYS A 143 19.10 -12.24 15.09
CA LYS A 143 19.97 -13.43 14.94
C LYS A 143 20.46 -13.69 13.53
N VAL A 144 19.73 -13.29 12.50
CA VAL A 144 20.02 -13.67 11.10
C VAL A 144 20.40 -12.45 10.29
N SER A 145 19.45 -11.55 10.07
CA SER A 145 19.68 -10.36 9.24
C SER A 145 18.55 -9.35 9.43
N LYS A 146 18.94 -8.08 9.50
CA LYS A 146 18.03 -6.93 9.49
C LYS A 146 17.21 -6.81 8.20
N ASN A 147 17.33 -7.71 7.20
CA ASN A 147 16.61 -7.60 5.93
C ASN A 147 15.79 -8.84 5.52
N THR A 148 15.35 -9.62 6.50
CA THR A 148 14.54 -10.82 6.26
C THR A 148 13.14 -10.45 5.77
N LEU A 149 12.67 -11.13 4.71
CA LEU A 149 11.32 -10.99 4.17
C LEU A 149 10.42 -12.04 4.81
N ILE A 150 9.24 -11.64 5.27
CA ILE A 150 8.25 -12.51 5.90
C ILE A 150 6.89 -12.26 5.25
N GLY A 151 6.24 -13.32 4.79
CA GLY A 151 4.93 -13.31 4.16
C GLY A 151 4.32 -14.69 4.12
#